data_AF-A0A527ZFS2-F1
#
_entry.id   AF-A0A527ZFS2-F1
#
_cell.length_a   1.000
_cell.length_b   1.000
_cell.length_c   1.000
_cell.angle_alpha   90.00
_cell.angle_beta   90.00
_cell.angle_gamma   90.00
#
_symmetry.space_group_name_H-M   'P 1'
#
loop_
_entity.id
_entity.type
_entity.pdbx_description
1 polymer ?
#
loop_
_entity_poly.entity_id
_entity_poly.type
_entity_poly.pdbx_seq_one_letter_code
_entity_poly.pdbx_strand_id
1 'polypeptide(L)'
;MTGFGPLRILRQQVRKPICALALFSCVVNLLLMTGPLFMLQVYDRVLSSGSVQTLVALVILVVVLFAFMGTLDAMRSRVLARLAGRLDEILRGPVFSAVQSDAWRGAGNAGPSIRDLEAIRNWISGPGPAMFFDAPFVPLYIGVIFLLHIWLGWFAVGAASVLACFAVANEWLTRGPQLAASTAAESAQRLAEESRRQAAPAVALG
;
A
#
# COMPACT_ATOMS: atom_id res chain seq x y z
N MET A 1 -3.69 4.91 37.58
CA MET A 1 -2.27 4.63 37.26
C MET A 1 -2.18 3.31 36.47
N THR A 2 -2.47 3.31 35.16
CA THR A 2 -2.37 2.08 34.32
C THR A 2 -2.14 2.46 32.85
N GLY A 3 -1.03 3.15 32.57
CA GLY A 3 -0.50 3.33 31.22
C GLY A 3 0.54 2.24 30.92
N PHE A 4 0.73 1.88 29.65
CA PHE A 4 1.82 1.02 29.10
C PHE A 4 1.60 -0.50 28.95
N GLY A 5 0.55 -1.11 29.51
CA GLY A 5 0.24 -2.55 29.31
C GLY A 5 -0.16 -2.97 27.87
N PRO A 6 -1.15 -2.32 27.23
CA PRO A 6 -1.71 -2.80 25.95
C PRO A 6 -0.77 -2.62 24.74
N LEU A 7 0.19 -1.69 24.81
CA LEU A 7 1.13 -1.39 23.71
C LEU A 7 2.19 -2.50 23.49
N ARG A 8 2.58 -3.25 24.54
CA ARG A 8 3.54 -4.36 24.41
C ARG A 8 2.94 -5.59 23.70
N ILE A 9 1.65 -5.86 23.93
CA ILE A 9 0.93 -7.00 23.35
C ILE A 9 0.68 -6.74 21.86
N LEU A 10 0.29 -5.51 21.50
CA LEU A 10 0.22 -5.04 20.11
C LEU A 10 1.56 -5.16 19.37
N ARG A 11 2.66 -4.73 20.01
CA ARG A 11 4.00 -4.81 19.42
C ARG A 11 4.45 -6.25 19.14
N GLN A 12 4.12 -7.23 19.99
CA GLN A 12 4.49 -8.63 19.74
C GLN A 12 3.63 -9.31 18.66
N GLN A 13 2.35 -8.95 18.55
CA GLN A 13 1.45 -9.52 17.54
C GLN A 13 1.72 -8.96 16.13
N VAL A 14 2.17 -7.71 16.02
CA VAL A 14 2.40 -7.04 14.73
C VAL A 14 3.83 -7.27 14.18
N ARG A 15 4.80 -7.62 15.04
CA ARG A 15 6.20 -7.84 14.63
C ARG A 15 6.42 -9.03 13.69
N LYS A 16 5.75 -10.16 13.93
CA LYS A 16 5.87 -11.35 13.08
C LYS A 16 5.40 -11.10 11.64
N PRO A 17 4.19 -10.53 11.40
CA PRO A 17 3.76 -10.24 10.04
C PRO A 17 4.56 -9.12 9.38
N ILE A 18 5.00 -8.08 10.12
CA ILE A 18 5.91 -7.06 9.55
C ILE A 18 7.24 -7.66 9.10
N CYS A 19 7.84 -8.54 9.91
CA CYS A 19 9.09 -9.21 9.55
C CYS A 19 8.92 -10.11 8.31
N ALA A 20 7.82 -10.87 8.25
CA ALA A 20 7.48 -11.65 7.06
C ALA A 20 7.29 -10.75 5.83
N LEU A 21 6.60 -9.61 5.99
CA LEU A 21 6.35 -8.66 4.91
C LEU A 21 7.65 -8.00 4.40
N ALA A 22 8.56 -7.65 5.31
CA ALA A 22 9.89 -7.15 4.98
C ALA A 22 10.74 -8.21 4.25
N LEU A 23 10.69 -9.47 4.68
CA LEU A 23 11.39 -10.57 4.02
C LEU A 23 10.84 -10.82 2.62
N PHE A 24 9.51 -10.88 2.46
CA PHE A 24 8.88 -11.02 1.14
C PHE A 24 9.25 -9.85 0.22
N SER A 25 9.18 -8.61 0.72
CA SER A 25 9.62 -7.44 -0.02
C SER A 25 11.08 -7.56 -0.46
N CYS A 26 11.97 -7.96 0.44
CA CYS A 26 13.38 -8.12 0.13
C CYS A 26 13.62 -9.14 -1.00
N VAL A 27 13.00 -10.31 -0.92
CA VAL A 27 13.15 -11.34 -1.96
C VAL A 27 12.54 -10.88 -3.28
N VAL A 28 11.35 -10.27 -3.27
CA VAL A 28 10.69 -9.75 -4.49
C VAL A 28 11.54 -8.67 -5.16
N ASN A 29 12.08 -7.73 -4.37
CA ASN A 29 12.95 -6.67 -4.90
C ASN A 29 14.27 -7.26 -5.45
N LEU A 30 14.85 -8.28 -4.80
CA LEU A 30 16.01 -9.00 -5.35
C LEU A 30 15.67 -9.68 -6.67
N LEU A 31 14.52 -10.34 -6.75
CA LEU A 31 14.04 -11.00 -7.96
C LEU A 31 13.78 -10.00 -9.08
N LEU A 32 13.33 -8.77 -8.78
CA LEU A 32 13.16 -7.71 -9.77
C LEU A 32 14.50 -7.34 -10.45
N MET A 33 15.64 -7.47 -9.76
CA MET A 33 16.98 -7.30 -10.38
C MET A 33 17.29 -8.35 -11.45
N THR A 34 16.56 -9.46 -11.47
CA THR A 34 16.74 -10.53 -12.46
C THR A 34 16.52 -10.01 -13.87
N GLY A 35 15.58 -9.08 -14.08
CA GLY A 35 15.32 -8.49 -15.41
C GLY A 35 16.55 -7.78 -15.99
N PRO A 36 17.10 -6.76 -15.30
CA PRO A 36 18.34 -6.11 -15.71
C PRO A 36 19.52 -7.08 -15.88
N LEU A 37 19.70 -8.03 -14.95
CA LEU A 37 20.77 -9.02 -15.02
C LEU A 37 20.63 -9.97 -16.22
N PHE A 38 19.39 -10.36 -16.56
CA PHE A 38 19.09 -11.15 -17.74
C PHE A 38 19.48 -10.39 -19.01
N MET A 39 19.10 -9.11 -19.13
CA MET A 39 19.47 -8.30 -20.29
C MET A 39 20.99 -8.19 -20.42
N LEU A 40 21.71 -7.98 -19.32
CA LEU A 40 23.18 -7.92 -19.34
C LEU A 40 23.80 -9.24 -19.78
N GLN A 41 23.32 -10.37 -19.27
CA GLN A 41 23.81 -11.69 -19.67
C GLN A 41 23.47 -12.02 -21.14
N VAL A 42 22.31 -11.59 -21.64
CA VAL A 42 21.96 -11.75 -23.06
C VAL A 42 22.90 -10.93 -23.93
N TYR A 43 23.15 -9.67 -23.59
CA TYR A 43 24.08 -8.83 -24.35
C TYR A 43 25.52 -9.37 -24.33
N ASP A 44 26.06 -9.64 -23.15
CA ASP A 44 27.47 -10.04 -23.00
C ASP A 44 27.70 -11.47 -23.50
N ARG A 45 26.78 -12.39 -23.24
CA ARG A 45 27.02 -13.83 -23.42
C ARG A 45 26.29 -14.39 -24.63
N VAL A 46 25.03 -14.04 -24.85
CA VAL A 46 24.27 -14.58 -26.00
C VAL A 46 24.70 -13.90 -27.30
N LEU A 47 24.83 -12.58 -27.28
CA LEU A 47 25.22 -11.82 -28.47
C LEU A 47 26.70 -12.05 -28.84
N SER A 48 27.58 -12.24 -27.85
CA SER A 48 29.00 -12.53 -28.10
C SER A 48 29.27 -13.99 -28.50
N SER A 49 28.61 -14.97 -27.86
CA SER A 49 28.88 -16.40 -28.13
C SER A 49 28.02 -17.03 -29.23
N GLY A 50 26.89 -16.42 -29.60
CA GLY A 50 25.95 -16.97 -30.58
C GLY A 50 25.27 -18.30 -30.16
N SER A 51 25.48 -18.77 -28.92
CA SER A 51 24.95 -20.07 -28.47
C SER A 51 23.48 -19.99 -28.07
N VAL A 52 22.62 -20.60 -28.89
CA VAL A 52 21.18 -20.77 -28.61
C VAL A 52 20.95 -21.57 -27.32
N GLN A 53 21.84 -22.52 -27.00
CA GLN A 53 21.72 -23.33 -25.78
C GLN A 53 21.76 -22.49 -24.51
N THR A 54 22.67 -21.50 -24.43
CA THR A 54 22.77 -20.59 -23.27
C THR A 54 21.53 -19.71 -23.15
N LEU A 55 21.00 -19.22 -24.28
CA LEU A 55 19.78 -18.41 -24.31
C LEU A 55 18.58 -19.19 -23.77
N VAL A 56 18.38 -20.44 -24.21
CA VAL A 56 17.27 -21.28 -23.74
C VAL A 56 17.38 -21.53 -22.23
N ALA A 57 18.59 -21.84 -21.72
CA ALA A 57 18.80 -22.01 -20.29
C ALA A 57 18.48 -20.73 -19.49
N LEU A 58 18.89 -19.56 -20.01
CA LEU A 58 18.61 -18.26 -19.40
C LEU A 58 17.11 -17.95 -19.37
N VAL A 59 16.41 -18.19 -20.49
CA VAL A 59 14.96 -17.95 -20.58
C VAL A 59 14.20 -18.85 -19.60
N ILE A 60 14.53 -20.15 -19.54
CA ILE A 60 13.92 -21.07 -18.57
C ILE A 60 14.16 -20.58 -17.15
N LEU A 61 15.39 -20.17 -16.83
CA LEU A 61 15.73 -19.63 -15.50
C LEU A 61 14.89 -18.39 -15.16
N VAL A 62 14.77 -17.42 -16.07
CA VAL A 62 13.97 -16.21 -15.86
C VAL A 62 12.49 -16.52 -15.71
N VAL A 63 11.95 -17.42 -16.52
CA VAL A 63 10.54 -17.86 -16.41
C VAL A 63 10.28 -18.45 -15.03
N VAL A 64 11.17 -19.31 -14.53
CA VAL A 64 11.05 -19.88 -13.18
C VAL A 64 11.16 -18.80 -12.10
N LEU A 65 12.13 -17.89 -12.22
CA LEU A 65 12.31 -16.78 -11.28
C LEU A 65 11.08 -15.86 -11.24
N PHE A 66 10.50 -15.52 -12.39
CA PHE A 66 9.30 -14.69 -12.47
C PHE A 66 8.04 -15.42 -11.98
N ALA A 67 7.92 -16.72 -12.24
CA ALA A 67 6.84 -17.53 -11.65
C ALA A 67 6.94 -17.56 -10.12
N PHE A 68 8.15 -17.72 -9.58
CA PHE A 68 8.40 -17.65 -8.15
C PHE A 68 8.12 -16.25 -7.59
N MET A 69 8.52 -15.20 -8.31
CA MET A 69 8.22 -13.80 -7.98
C MET A 69 6.72 -13.57 -7.84
N GLY A 70 5.92 -13.99 -8.84
CA GLY A 70 4.46 -13.87 -8.80
C GLY A 70 3.84 -14.63 -7.63
N THR A 71 4.40 -15.80 -7.29
CA THR A 71 3.94 -16.58 -6.13
C THR A 71 4.22 -15.84 -4.82
N LEU A 72 5.42 -15.30 -4.65
CA LEU A 72 5.78 -14.51 -3.47
C LEU A 72 4.94 -13.25 -3.33
N ASP A 73 4.66 -12.57 -4.43
CA ASP A 73 3.83 -11.36 -4.41
C ASP A 73 2.38 -11.67 -4.05
N ALA A 74 1.84 -12.79 -4.54
CA ALA A 74 0.53 -13.28 -4.12
C ALA A 74 0.51 -13.65 -2.62
N MET A 75 1.57 -14.26 -2.09
CA MET A 75 1.70 -14.52 -0.66
C MET A 75 1.76 -13.22 0.16
N ARG A 76 2.54 -12.23 -0.30
CA ARG A 76 2.66 -10.90 0.30
C ARG A 76 1.29 -10.21 0.39
N SER A 77 0.53 -10.21 -0.72
CA SER A 77 -0.84 -9.67 -0.78
C SER A 77 -1.78 -10.35 0.23
N ARG A 78 -1.73 -11.68 0.35
CA ARG A 78 -2.53 -12.43 1.33
C ARG A 78 -2.17 -12.08 2.78
N VAL A 79 -0.89 -11.85 3.08
CA VAL A 79 -0.44 -11.44 4.42
C VAL A 79 -0.97 -10.05 4.76
N LEU A 80 -0.92 -9.10 3.82
CA LEU A 80 -1.49 -7.76 3.98
C LEU A 80 -3.00 -7.81 4.23
N ALA A 81 -3.74 -8.58 3.44
CA ALA A 81 -5.19 -8.76 3.61
C ALA A 81 -5.55 -9.35 4.99
N ARG A 82 -4.78 -10.34 5.48
CA ARG A 82 -4.96 -10.91 6.83
C ARG A 82 -4.65 -9.89 7.93
N LEU A 83 -3.62 -9.06 7.74
CA LEU A 83 -3.25 -8.01 8.69
C LEU A 83 -4.37 -6.97 8.79
N ALA A 84 -4.93 -6.57 7.66
CA ALA A 84 -6.07 -5.65 7.61
C ALA A 84 -7.31 -6.22 8.32
N GLY A 85 -7.62 -7.50 8.09
CA GLY A 85 -8.73 -8.17 8.79
C GLY A 85 -8.55 -8.24 10.31
N ARG A 86 -7.33 -8.52 10.79
CA ARG A 86 -7.04 -8.51 12.24
C ARG A 86 -7.11 -7.12 12.86
N LEU A 87 -6.67 -6.10 12.12
CA LEU A 87 -6.83 -4.72 12.57
C LEU A 87 -8.31 -4.33 12.65
N ASP A 88 -9.14 -4.79 11.71
CA ASP A 88 -10.60 -4.60 11.77
C ASP A 88 -11.20 -5.22 13.05
N GLU A 89 -10.85 -6.47 13.39
CA GLU A 89 -11.32 -7.11 14.63
C GLU A 89 -10.89 -6.37 15.90
N ILE A 90 -9.65 -5.87 15.96
CA ILE A 90 -9.12 -5.15 17.12
C ILE A 90 -9.76 -3.76 17.25
N LEU A 91 -10.01 -3.09 16.13
CA LEU A 91 -10.56 -1.72 16.10
C LEU A 91 -12.08 -1.70 16.25
N ARG A 92 -12.79 -2.78 15.91
CA ARG A 92 -14.24 -2.91 16.08
C ARG A 92 -14.71 -2.61 17.49
N GLY A 93 -14.05 -3.15 18.52
CA GLY A 93 -14.46 -2.94 19.92
C GLY A 93 -14.35 -1.48 20.38
N PRO A 94 -13.16 -0.86 20.32
CA PRO A 94 -12.95 0.55 20.67
C PRO A 94 -13.79 1.52 19.83
N VAL A 95 -13.90 1.29 18.51
CA VAL A 95 -14.70 2.17 17.63
C VAL A 95 -16.18 2.02 17.92
N PHE A 96 -16.70 0.82 18.16
CA PHE A 96 -18.09 0.61 18.56
C PHE A 96 -18.39 1.26 19.92
N SER A 97 -17.45 1.22 20.87
CA SER A 97 -17.59 1.89 22.16
C SER A 97 -17.52 3.43 22.07
N ALA A 98 -16.71 3.97 21.15
CA ALA A 98 -16.61 5.40 20.89
C ALA A 98 -17.90 5.93 20.22
N VAL A 99 -18.39 5.21 19.20
CA VAL A 99 -19.67 5.47 18.52
C VAL A 99 -20.83 5.45 19.52
N GLN A 100 -20.84 4.48 20.44
CA GLN A 100 -21.85 4.42 21.49
C GLN A 100 -21.70 5.60 22.47
N SER A 101 -20.49 5.93 22.92
CA SER A 101 -20.29 7.07 23.84
C SER A 101 -20.69 8.43 23.24
N ASP A 102 -20.50 8.64 21.94
CA ASP A 102 -20.94 9.85 21.24
C ASP A 102 -22.46 9.89 21.03
N ALA A 103 -23.07 8.74 20.71
CA ALA A 103 -24.53 8.63 20.63
C ALA A 103 -25.22 8.97 21.96
N TRP A 104 -24.61 8.60 23.09
CA TRP A 104 -25.12 8.91 24.44
C TRP A 104 -24.92 10.37 24.86
N ARG A 105 -23.98 11.09 24.24
CA ARG A 105 -23.73 12.53 24.50
C ARG A 105 -24.61 13.46 23.66
N GLY A 106 -25.52 12.93 22.85
CA GLY A 106 -26.40 13.72 21.98
C GLY A 106 -25.69 14.39 20.80
N ALA A 107 -24.38 14.15 20.65
CA ALA A 107 -23.61 14.56 19.47
C ALA A 107 -23.77 13.47 18.40
N GLY A 108 -24.82 13.57 17.59
CA GLY A 108 -25.18 12.58 16.56
C GLY A 108 -24.20 12.48 15.38
N ASN A 109 -22.89 12.39 15.62
CA ASN A 109 -21.86 12.41 14.58
C ASN A 109 -20.89 11.23 14.73
N ALA A 110 -21.42 10.01 14.86
CA ALA A 110 -20.65 8.76 14.86
C ALA A 110 -20.18 8.31 13.46
N GLY A 111 -20.73 8.89 12.38
CA GLY A 111 -20.42 8.56 10.99
C GLY A 111 -18.97 8.77 10.55
N PRO A 112 -18.27 9.86 10.95
CA PRO A 112 -16.88 10.11 10.55
C PRO A 112 -15.89 9.07 11.09
N SER A 113 -16.10 8.57 12.32
CA SER A 113 -15.16 7.62 12.96
C SER A 113 -15.16 6.24 12.30
N ILE A 114 -16.31 5.81 11.75
CA ILE A 114 -16.41 4.56 10.98
C ILE A 114 -15.75 4.72 9.60
N ARG A 115 -15.90 5.88 8.97
CA ARG A 115 -15.31 6.17 7.66
C ARG A 115 -13.79 6.27 7.70
N ASP A 116 -13.24 6.87 8.76
CA ASP A 116 -11.80 6.91 9.00
C ASP A 116 -11.21 5.51 9.20
N LEU A 117 -11.94 4.63 9.89
CA LEU A 117 -11.55 3.23 10.05
C LEU A 117 -11.51 2.49 8.71
N GLU A 118 -12.51 2.70 7.84
CA GLU A 118 -12.51 2.14 6.49
C GLU A 118 -11.38 2.69 5.62
N ALA A 119 -11.05 3.97 5.74
CA ALA A 119 -9.93 4.58 5.03
C ALA A 119 -8.58 3.94 5.44
N ILE A 120 -8.35 3.77 6.75
CA ILE A 120 -7.17 3.09 7.29
C ILE A 120 -7.13 1.62 6.83
N ARG A 121 -8.27 0.91 6.88
CA ARG A 121 -8.37 -0.48 6.40
C ARG A 121 -8.02 -0.59 4.93
N ASN A 122 -8.58 0.28 4.09
CA ASN A 122 -8.35 0.28 2.65
C ASN A 122 -6.89 0.65 2.32
N TRP A 123 -6.28 1.55 3.09
CA TRP A 123 -4.86 1.85 2.94
C TRP A 123 -3.98 0.65 3.29
N ILE A 124 -4.24 -0.02 4.42
CA ILE A 124 -3.46 -1.20 4.87
C ILE A 124 -3.67 -2.42 3.98
N SER A 125 -4.88 -2.61 3.45
CA SER A 125 -5.18 -3.68 2.49
C SER A 125 -4.68 -3.36 1.07
N GLY A 126 -4.41 -2.08 0.80
CA GLY A 126 -4.03 -1.57 -0.51
C GLY A 126 -2.52 -1.64 -0.76
N PRO A 127 -2.05 -1.00 -1.85
CA PRO A 127 -0.64 -0.98 -2.22
C PRO A 127 0.22 -0.08 -1.32
N GLY A 128 -0.38 0.74 -0.46
CA GLY A 128 0.31 1.73 0.36
C GLY A 128 1.45 1.17 1.23
N PRO A 129 1.18 0.15 2.08
CA PRO A 129 2.23 -0.47 2.89
C PRO A 129 3.36 -1.06 2.06
N ALA A 130 3.06 -1.66 0.91
CA ALA A 130 4.08 -2.26 0.04
C ALA A 130 5.08 -1.21 -0.45
N MET A 131 4.62 0.00 -0.81
CA MET A 131 5.50 1.10 -1.21
C MET A 131 6.53 1.47 -0.13
N PHE A 132 6.16 1.41 1.16
CA PHE A 132 7.10 1.66 2.26
C PHE A 132 8.17 0.56 2.38
N PHE A 133 7.80 -0.69 2.12
CA PHE A 133 8.76 -1.80 2.14
C PHE A 133 9.64 -1.84 0.89
N ASP A 134 9.20 -1.26 -0.23
CA ASP A 134 9.95 -1.20 -1.48
C ASP A 134 10.87 0.04 -1.54
N ALA A 135 10.49 1.15 -0.89
CA ALA A 135 11.27 2.39 -0.80
C ALA A 135 12.77 2.23 -0.41
N PRO A 136 13.17 1.41 0.59
CA PRO A 136 14.59 1.24 0.93
C PRO A 136 15.42 0.56 -0.16
N PHE A 137 14.79 -0.09 -1.15
CA PHE A 137 15.49 -0.71 -2.28
C PHE A 137 15.76 0.28 -3.42
N VAL A 138 15.13 1.46 -3.43
CA VAL A 138 15.37 2.47 -4.48
C VAL A 138 16.85 2.87 -4.58
N PRO A 139 17.56 3.21 -3.48
CA PRO A 139 19.01 3.49 -3.54
C PRO A 139 19.83 2.30 -4.03
N LEU A 140 19.42 1.06 -3.70
CA LEU A 140 20.08 -0.15 -4.18
C LEU A 140 19.97 -0.27 -5.70
N TYR A 141 18.78 -0.07 -6.27
CA TYR A 141 18.58 -0.06 -7.72
C TYR A 141 19.40 1.03 -8.40
N ILE A 142 19.39 2.25 -7.87
CA ILE A 142 20.20 3.36 -8.39
C ILE A 142 21.70 3.00 -8.34
N GLY A 143 22.16 2.41 -7.24
CA GLY A 143 23.54 1.94 -7.09
C GLY A 143 23.93 0.90 -8.14
N VAL A 144 23.05 -0.07 -8.42
CA VAL A 144 23.28 -1.06 -9.49
C VAL A 144 23.32 -0.40 -10.88
N ILE A 145 22.46 0.57 -11.15
CA ILE A 145 22.49 1.33 -12.41
C ILE A 145 23.81 2.13 -12.53
N PHE A 146 24.31 2.71 -11.44
CA PHE A 146 25.62 3.37 -11.42
C PHE A 146 26.78 2.42 -11.72
N LEU A 147 26.71 1.17 -11.23
CA LEU A 147 27.70 0.13 -11.55
C LEU A 147 27.68 -0.27 -13.03
N LEU A 148 26.50 -0.20 -13.68
CA LEU A 148 26.38 -0.46 -15.11
C LEU A 148 26.98 0.67 -15.95
N HIS A 149 26.57 1.91 -15.70
CA HIS A 149 27.06 3.06 -16.43
C HIS A 149 26.78 4.36 -15.66
N ILE A 150 27.84 5.13 -15.35
CA ILE A 150 27.76 6.35 -14.52
C ILE A 150 26.72 7.35 -15.05
N TRP A 151 26.66 7.59 -16.37
CA TRP A 151 25.67 8.52 -16.94
C TRP A 151 24.24 8.01 -16.83
N LEU A 152 24.05 6.69 -16.89
CA LEU A 152 22.73 6.07 -16.74
C LEU A 152 22.27 6.19 -15.28
N GLY A 153 23.21 6.11 -14.33
CA GLY A 153 22.95 6.38 -12.91
C GLY A 153 22.47 7.80 -12.67
N TRP A 154 23.17 8.80 -13.22
CA TRP A 154 22.73 10.20 -13.13
C TRP A 154 21.37 10.44 -13.80
N PHE A 155 21.11 9.80 -14.94
CA PHE A 155 19.80 9.85 -15.57
C PHE A 155 18.71 9.27 -14.65
N ALA A 156 18.96 8.11 -14.03
CA ALA A 156 18.02 7.48 -13.10
C ALA A 156 17.73 8.37 -11.87
N VAL A 157 18.75 9.03 -11.31
CA VAL A 157 18.59 10.00 -10.21
C VAL A 157 17.75 11.20 -10.65
N GLY A 158 18.02 11.74 -11.86
CA GLY A 158 17.23 12.83 -12.43
C GLY A 158 15.77 12.44 -12.62
N ALA A 159 15.50 11.26 -13.21
CA ALA A 159 14.16 10.74 -13.40
C ALA A 159 13.43 10.51 -12.07
N ALA A 160 14.09 9.90 -11.08
CA ALA A 160 13.53 9.72 -9.74
C ALA A 160 13.19 11.06 -9.06
N SER A 161 14.06 12.07 -9.21
CA SER A 161 13.82 13.41 -8.68
C SER A 161 12.62 14.10 -9.36
N VAL A 162 12.51 13.99 -10.68
CA VAL A 162 11.37 14.53 -11.45
C VAL A 162 10.06 13.85 -11.04
N LEU A 163 10.04 12.52 -10.92
CA LEU A 163 8.86 11.80 -10.42
C LEU A 163 8.51 12.21 -8.98
N ALA A 164 9.49 12.38 -8.10
CA ALA A 164 9.25 12.85 -6.74
C ALA A 164 8.63 14.27 -6.74
N CYS A 165 9.15 15.18 -7.56
CA CYS A 165 8.57 16.52 -7.74
C CYS A 165 7.13 16.44 -8.25
N PHE A 166 6.84 15.60 -9.25
CA PHE A 166 5.49 15.38 -9.74
C PHE A 166 4.56 14.79 -8.68
N ALA A 167 5.03 13.84 -7.89
CA ALA A 167 4.25 13.25 -6.81
C ALA A 167 3.89 14.28 -5.74
N VAL A 168 4.86 15.12 -5.33
CA VAL A 168 4.64 16.21 -4.37
C VAL A 168 3.70 17.27 -4.95
N ALA A 169 3.90 17.67 -6.21
CA ALA A 169 3.01 18.60 -6.89
C ALA A 169 1.59 18.04 -6.99
N ASN A 170 1.45 16.76 -7.37
CA ASN A 170 0.16 16.09 -7.45
C ASN A 170 -0.54 16.07 -6.09
N GLU A 171 0.17 15.75 -5.01
CA GLU A 171 -0.37 15.79 -3.65
C GLU A 171 -0.85 17.20 -3.29
N TRP A 172 -0.04 18.23 -3.56
CA TRP A 172 -0.41 19.62 -3.26
C TRP A 172 -1.60 20.11 -4.07
N LEU A 173 -1.64 19.81 -5.37
CA LEU A 173 -2.74 20.21 -6.26
C LEU A 173 -4.03 19.46 -5.93
N THR A 174 -3.93 18.20 -5.51
CA THR A 174 -5.09 17.33 -5.32
C THR A 174 -5.67 17.45 -3.92
N ARG A 175 -4.85 17.74 -2.89
CA ARG A 175 -5.30 17.78 -1.49
C ARG A 175 -6.44 18.78 -1.23
N GLY A 176 -6.40 19.97 -1.83
CA GLY A 176 -7.47 20.98 -1.71
C GLY A 176 -8.81 20.53 -2.31
N PRO A 177 -8.84 20.17 -3.61
CA PRO A 177 -10.01 19.58 -4.27
C PRO A 177 -10.53 18.33 -3.58
N GLN A 178 -9.67 17.45 -3.06
CA GLN A 178 -10.08 16.23 -2.36
C GLN A 178 -10.85 16.57 -1.07
N LEU A 179 -10.38 17.57 -0.30
CA LEU A 179 -11.03 18.05 0.92
C LEU A 179 -12.34 18.79 0.62
N ALA A 180 -12.37 19.59 -0.45
CA ALA A 180 -13.60 20.25 -0.90
C ALA A 180 -14.65 19.23 -1.39
N ALA A 181 -14.22 18.19 -2.10
CA ALA A 181 -15.08 17.11 -2.54
C ALA A 181 -15.60 16.25 -1.38
N SER A 182 -14.76 15.95 -0.37
CA SER A 182 -15.20 15.19 0.80
C SER A 182 -16.23 15.95 1.63
N THR A 183 -16.01 17.25 1.84
CA THR A 183 -16.96 18.13 2.57
C THR A 183 -18.27 18.34 1.81
N ALA A 184 -18.23 18.50 0.49
CA ALA A 184 -19.44 18.55 -0.34
C ALA A 184 -20.20 17.22 -0.35
N ALA A 185 -19.50 16.09 -0.31
CA ALA A 185 -20.13 14.77 -0.20
C ALA A 185 -20.81 14.58 1.17
N GLU A 186 -20.21 15.07 2.26
CA GLU A 186 -20.80 15.01 3.60
C GLU A 186 -22.07 15.87 3.73
N SER A 187 -22.08 17.09 3.18
CA SER A 187 -23.26 17.95 3.22
C SER A 187 -24.43 17.37 2.42
N ALA A 188 -24.15 16.77 1.25
CA ALA A 188 -25.16 16.06 0.46
C ALA A 188 -25.75 14.86 1.20
N GLN A 189 -24.93 14.09 1.93
CA GLN A 189 -25.39 12.96 2.74
C GLN A 189 -26.29 13.41 3.90
N ARG A 190 -25.95 14.51 4.58
CA ARG A 190 -26.79 15.08 5.66
C ARG A 190 -28.16 15.50 5.15
N LEU A 191 -28.22 16.17 3.99
CA LEU A 191 -29.48 16.58 3.37
C LEU A 191 -30.36 15.37 2.97
N ALA A 192 -29.73 14.29 2.50
CA ALA A 192 -30.42 13.04 2.18
C ALA A 192 -30.97 12.32 3.43
N GLU A 193 -30.27 12.39 4.57
CA GLU A 193 -30.75 11.84 5.84
C GLU A 193 -31.89 12.67 6.43
N GLU A 194 -31.81 14.00 6.35
CA GLU A 194 -32.87 14.91 6.80
C GLU A 194 -34.15 14.74 5.99
N SER A 195 -34.05 14.68 4.65
CA SER A 195 -35.19 14.42 3.76
C SER A 195 -35.81 13.04 4.01
N ARG A 196 -35.01 12.01 4.27
CA ARG A 196 -35.51 10.68 4.69
C ARG A 196 -36.23 10.73 6.05
N ARG A 197 -35.69 11.47 7.03
CA ARG A 197 -36.32 11.62 8.35
C ARG A 197 -37.65 12.37 8.28
N GLN A 198 -37.76 13.34 7.39
CA GLN A 198 -39.00 14.10 7.18
C GLN A 198 -40.04 13.34 6.35
N ALA A 199 -39.61 12.48 5.42
CA ALA A 199 -40.51 11.65 4.62
C ALA A 199 -41.17 10.52 5.44
N ALA A 200 -40.48 9.98 6.45
CA ALA A 200 -40.99 8.91 7.30
C ALA A 200 -42.34 9.21 8.02
N PRO A 201 -42.54 10.40 8.63
CA PRO A 201 -43.85 10.74 9.22
C PRO A 201 -44.91 11.13 8.19
N ALA A 202 -44.53 11.67 7.01
CA ALA A 202 -45.48 12.05 5.96
C ALA A 202 -46.13 10.85 5.27
N VAL A 203 -45.42 9.72 5.16
CA VAL A 203 -45.96 8.45 4.62
C VAL A 203 -46.75 7.66 5.68
N ALA A 204 -46.55 7.93 6.97
CA ALA A 204 -47.26 7.25 8.07
C ALA A 204 -48.62 7.89 8.43
N LEU A 205 -48.93 9.06 7.88
CA LEU A 205 -50.16 9.83 8.15
C LEU A 205 -51.13 9.91 6.94
N GLY A 206 -50.80 9.26 5.82
CA GLY A 206 -51.66 9.08 4.65
C GLY A 206 -51.98 7.61 4.44
#